data_AF-A0A0S2W152-F1
#
_entry.id   AF-A0A0S2W152-F1
#
_cell.length_a   1.000
_cell.length_b   1.000
_cell.length_c   1.000
_cell.angle_alpha   90.00
_cell.angle_beta   90.00
_cell.angle_gamma   90.00
#
_symmetry.space_group_name_H-M   'P 1'
#
loop_
_entity.id
_entity.type
_entity.pdbx_description
1 polymer ?
#
loop_
_entity_poly.entity_id
_entity_poly.type
_entity_poly.pdbx_seq_one_letter_code
_entity_poly.pdbx_strand_id
1 'polypeptide(L)'
;MKHSKLRLFRYLAPDAKAMEAELDRMARSGWALRWLHCGLACFRRTQRRDLSYCVELCPANRAGEEDAGYLRLCADAGWELRAQSAGFRVFASSPGACPAPLQTDPALDFEVNWKTVLRQAQWNFLHLPFVLAFNLLLGLFTAARPIHWWGVFLSLPHLLLLPCLLLVLLWDTASFLWLGAFRRRCRGAAGSGAPLPVPSRRAARGRMLCSTLASLLLLLSLLLAFWPSPGRINDLVYPADLYPVVRSGDLSGGAEDTGSGYLLWEGSPLLRHAQSLTFLAHTPVRTDYYLCRWDWLADAVRDSLLAEEQSENALHFHAAPIHPEPIELGFDRSWLYIGPDGWQSLLLVEGNVVASVEGPADFTDPAVLDMVRARLELEKSPDPAPEARPVGMSAPVKQAQGVEGFHA
;
A
#
# COMPACT_ATOMS: atom_id res chain seq x y z
N MET A 1 16.74 -11.49 -37.44
CA MET A 1 17.77 -10.98 -36.51
C MET A 1 17.25 -9.73 -35.81
N LYS A 2 17.26 -9.62 -34.48
CA LYS A 2 16.67 -8.45 -33.78
C LYS A 2 17.51 -7.19 -34.03
N HIS A 3 17.00 -6.26 -34.83
CA HIS A 3 17.66 -4.98 -35.18
C HIS A 3 17.61 -3.94 -34.05
N SER A 4 16.93 -4.25 -32.94
CA SER A 4 16.72 -3.38 -31.78
C SER A 4 17.05 -4.10 -30.47
N LYS A 5 17.55 -3.33 -29.49
CA LYS A 5 17.85 -3.80 -28.14
C LYS A 5 17.22 -2.85 -27.11
N LEU A 6 16.33 -3.37 -26.29
CA LEU A 6 15.70 -2.65 -25.18
C LEU A 6 16.48 -2.88 -23.89
N ARG A 7 16.70 -1.83 -23.10
CA ARG A 7 17.36 -1.92 -21.78
C ARG A 7 16.76 -0.95 -20.78
N LEU A 8 16.76 -1.36 -19.51
CA LEU A 8 16.55 -0.43 -18.39
C LEU A 8 17.68 0.60 -18.36
N PHE A 9 17.29 1.87 -18.31
CA PHE A 9 18.15 3.04 -18.48
C PHE A 9 17.66 4.22 -17.62
N ARG A 10 17.36 3.93 -16.35
CA ARG A 10 16.83 4.92 -15.40
C ARG A 10 17.95 5.50 -14.54
N TYR A 11 18.59 6.54 -15.02
CA TYR A 11 19.64 7.25 -14.27
C TYR A 11 19.05 8.40 -13.46
N LEU A 12 19.64 8.66 -12.29
CA LEU A 12 19.34 9.84 -11.47
C LEU A 12 20.14 11.03 -11.99
N ALA A 13 19.67 12.26 -11.75
CA ALA A 13 20.35 13.47 -12.21
C ALA A 13 21.85 13.56 -11.82
N PRO A 14 22.29 13.17 -10.60
CA PRO A 14 23.71 13.13 -10.24
C PRO A 14 24.55 12.15 -11.07
N ASP A 15 23.90 11.19 -11.74
CA ASP A 15 24.55 10.13 -12.52
C ASP A 15 24.60 10.45 -14.03
N ALA A 16 24.35 11.70 -14.43
CA ALA A 16 24.38 12.14 -15.83
C ALA A 16 25.67 11.74 -16.57
N LYS A 17 26.83 11.91 -15.93
CA LYS A 17 28.12 11.50 -16.51
C LYS A 17 28.32 9.99 -16.60
N ALA A 18 27.77 9.24 -15.67
CA ALA A 18 27.75 7.78 -15.77
C ALA A 18 26.83 7.30 -16.90
N MET A 19 25.74 8.05 -17.18
CA MET A 19 24.85 7.82 -18.30
C MET A 19 25.55 8.09 -19.64
N GLU A 20 26.24 9.23 -19.77
CA GLU A 20 27.04 9.61 -20.94
C GLU A 20 28.07 8.53 -21.28
N ALA A 21 28.89 8.13 -20.30
CA ALA A 21 29.89 7.09 -20.47
C ALA A 21 29.30 5.71 -20.85
N GLU A 22 28.06 5.41 -20.44
CA GLU A 22 27.37 4.20 -20.87
C GLU A 22 26.85 4.31 -22.32
N LEU A 23 26.35 5.47 -22.75
CA LEU A 23 25.94 5.70 -24.13
C LEU A 23 27.13 5.63 -25.10
N ASP A 24 28.27 6.25 -24.77
CA ASP A 24 29.48 6.17 -25.59
C ASP A 24 30.00 4.75 -25.75
N ARG A 25 29.94 3.95 -24.68
CA ARG A 25 30.33 2.54 -24.77
C ARG A 25 29.38 1.74 -25.66
N MET A 26 28.09 2.06 -25.64
CA MET A 26 27.11 1.46 -26.54
C MET A 26 27.40 1.87 -27.99
N ALA A 27 27.73 3.13 -28.24
CA ALA A 27 28.15 3.64 -29.54
C ALA A 27 29.38 2.87 -30.08
N ARG A 28 30.43 2.74 -29.26
CA ARG A 28 31.63 1.94 -29.58
C ARG A 28 31.33 0.47 -29.87
N SER A 29 30.25 -0.05 -29.29
CA SER A 29 29.77 -1.42 -29.52
C SER A 29 28.84 -1.53 -30.75
N GLY A 30 28.68 -0.47 -31.54
CA GLY A 30 27.83 -0.42 -32.74
C GLY A 30 26.34 -0.25 -32.45
N TRP A 31 25.97 0.35 -31.31
CA TRP A 31 24.58 0.62 -30.93
C TRP A 31 24.33 2.12 -30.79
N ALA A 32 23.38 2.65 -31.56
CA ALA A 32 22.91 4.02 -31.47
C ALA A 32 21.58 4.08 -30.70
N LEU A 33 21.41 5.08 -29.84
CA LEU A 33 20.16 5.38 -29.15
C LEU A 33 19.08 5.80 -30.16
N ARG A 34 17.92 5.14 -30.12
CA ARG A 34 16.74 5.48 -30.93
C ARG A 34 15.76 6.36 -30.16
N TRP A 35 15.46 5.98 -28.92
CA TRP A 35 14.59 6.73 -28.02
C TRP A 35 14.90 6.39 -26.57
N LEU A 36 14.54 7.31 -25.68
CA LEU A 36 14.62 7.18 -24.22
C LEU A 36 13.28 7.63 -23.63
N HIS A 37 12.55 6.73 -22.98
CA HIS A 37 11.24 7.06 -22.39
C HIS A 37 10.98 6.22 -21.14
N CYS A 38 10.40 6.82 -20.10
CA CYS A 38 10.04 6.16 -18.83
C CYS A 38 11.15 5.27 -18.22
N GLY A 39 12.41 5.67 -18.33
CA GLY A 39 13.55 4.89 -17.82
C GLY A 39 13.91 3.66 -18.66
N LEU A 40 13.38 3.52 -19.87
CA LEU A 40 13.77 2.53 -20.86
C LEU A 40 14.49 3.20 -22.03
N ALA A 41 15.55 2.57 -22.52
CA ALA A 41 16.27 2.98 -23.72
C ALA A 41 16.19 1.89 -24.79
N CYS A 42 15.83 2.30 -26.01
CA CYS A 42 15.88 1.44 -27.17
C CYS A 42 17.07 1.83 -28.05
N PHE A 43 17.90 0.85 -28.35
CA PHE A 43 19.07 0.99 -29.20
C PHE A 43 18.85 0.30 -30.54
N ARG A 44 19.31 0.93 -31.61
CA ARG A 44 19.36 0.37 -32.98
C ARG A 44 20.82 0.11 -33.34
N ARG A 45 21.08 -0.94 -34.12
CA ARG A 45 22.43 -1.20 -34.63
C ARG A 45 22.85 -0.11 -35.61
N THR A 46 24.07 0.40 -35.47
CA THR A 46 24.68 1.43 -36.33
C THR A 46 26.04 0.96 -36.85
N GLN A 47 26.43 1.45 -38.03
CA GLN A 47 27.76 1.24 -38.60
C GLN A 47 28.71 2.41 -38.29
N ARG A 48 28.20 3.52 -37.74
CA ARG A 48 29.01 4.67 -37.33
C ARG A 48 29.94 4.31 -36.17
N ARG A 49 31.24 4.58 -36.34
CA ARG A 49 32.29 4.37 -35.32
C ARG A 49 32.74 5.67 -34.64
N ASP A 50 32.32 6.80 -35.19
CA ASP A 50 32.62 8.19 -34.77
C ASP A 50 31.53 8.79 -33.85
N LEU A 51 30.60 7.96 -33.37
CA LEU A 51 29.44 8.40 -32.60
C LEU A 51 29.82 8.62 -31.13
N SER A 52 29.64 9.85 -30.67
CA SER A 52 29.83 10.28 -29.27
C SER A 52 28.54 10.91 -28.75
N TYR A 53 28.28 10.76 -27.45
CA TYR A 53 27.11 11.31 -26.79
C TYR A 53 27.51 12.36 -25.75
N CYS A 54 26.67 13.38 -25.59
CA CYS A 54 26.76 14.34 -24.50
C CYS A 54 25.41 14.40 -23.76
N VAL A 55 25.46 14.38 -22.43
CA VAL A 55 24.25 14.44 -21.58
C VAL A 55 24.26 15.74 -20.82
N GLU A 56 23.21 16.52 -20.98
CA GLU A 56 22.95 17.73 -20.21
C GLU A 56 21.73 17.54 -19.29
N LEU A 57 21.80 18.12 -18.08
CA LEU A 57 20.64 18.21 -17.19
C LEU A 57 19.75 19.34 -17.65
N CYS A 58 18.48 19.04 -17.94
CA CYS A 58 17.53 20.06 -18.38
C CYS A 58 16.84 20.67 -17.17
N PRO A 59 17.05 21.97 -16.84
CA PRO A 59 16.19 22.65 -15.89
C PRO A 59 14.78 22.82 -16.50
N ALA A 60 13.74 22.53 -15.71
CA ALA A 60 12.33 22.53 -16.18
C ALA A 60 11.83 23.89 -16.73
N ASN A 61 12.53 25.00 -16.46
CA ASN A 61 12.08 26.36 -16.77
C ASN A 61 12.65 26.96 -18.08
N ARG A 62 13.36 26.20 -18.92
CA ARG A 62 13.95 26.73 -20.19
C ARG A 62 13.04 26.61 -21.42
N ALA A 63 11.77 26.25 -21.28
CA ALA A 63 10.88 26.12 -22.44
C ALA A 63 10.51 27.50 -23.02
N GLY A 64 11.04 27.84 -24.21
CA GLY A 64 10.79 29.12 -24.90
C GLY A 64 11.67 29.36 -26.13
N GLU A 65 11.67 30.57 -26.70
CA GLU A 65 12.50 30.95 -27.86
C GLU A 65 14.01 30.83 -27.61
N GLU A 66 14.45 31.06 -26.36
CA GLU A 66 15.84 30.85 -25.92
C GLU A 66 16.29 29.38 -26.11
N ASP A 67 15.37 28.43 -26.01
CA ASP A 67 15.64 27.00 -26.19
C ASP A 67 15.89 26.67 -27.66
N ALA A 68 15.15 27.29 -28.58
CA ALA A 68 15.35 27.14 -30.02
C ALA A 68 16.69 27.74 -30.47
N GLY A 69 17.06 28.90 -29.91
CA GLY A 69 18.37 29.52 -30.13
C GLY A 69 19.52 28.63 -29.64
N TYR A 70 19.39 28.08 -28.43
CA TYR A 70 20.39 27.16 -27.86
C TYR A 70 20.55 25.86 -28.68
N LEU A 71 19.44 25.25 -29.11
CA LEU A 71 19.49 24.04 -29.93
C LEU A 71 20.11 24.29 -31.30
N ARG A 72 19.92 25.48 -31.89
CA ARG A 72 20.61 25.88 -33.12
C ARG A 72 22.12 26.00 -32.90
N LEU A 73 22.55 26.68 -31.83
CA LEU A 73 23.97 26.76 -31.46
C LEU A 73 24.59 25.38 -31.26
N CYS A 74 23.85 24.45 -30.65
CA CYS A 74 24.30 23.06 -30.50
C CYS A 74 24.44 22.36 -31.86
N ALA A 75 23.46 22.52 -32.75
CA ALA A 75 23.51 21.96 -34.10
C ALA A 75 24.69 22.50 -34.91
N ASP A 76 24.94 23.81 -34.83
CA ASP A 76 26.07 24.48 -35.48
C ASP A 76 27.42 23.99 -34.93
N ALA A 77 27.47 23.68 -33.63
CA ALA A 77 28.63 23.07 -32.97
C ALA A 77 28.81 21.58 -33.31
N GLY A 78 27.92 20.97 -34.10
CA GLY A 78 27.99 19.57 -34.50
C GLY A 78 27.30 18.58 -33.55
N TRP A 79 26.36 19.06 -32.73
CA TRP A 79 25.54 18.25 -31.82
C TRP A 79 24.08 18.17 -32.25
N GLU A 80 23.55 16.96 -32.40
CA GLU A 80 22.14 16.71 -32.71
C GLU A 80 21.39 16.20 -31.47
N LEU A 81 20.25 16.81 -31.14
CA LEU A 81 19.38 16.32 -30.07
C LEU A 81 18.76 14.97 -30.48
N ARG A 82 19.01 13.92 -29.69
CA ARG A 82 18.50 12.55 -29.96
C ARG A 82 17.36 12.14 -29.05
N ALA A 83 17.39 12.56 -27.80
CA ALA A 83 16.32 12.27 -26.86
C ALA A 83 16.22 13.36 -25.80
N GLN A 84 14.99 13.63 -25.38
CA GLN A 84 14.68 14.52 -24.28
C GLN A 84 13.77 13.77 -23.30
N SER A 85 14.08 13.92 -22.01
CA SER A 85 13.25 13.45 -20.91
C SER A 85 13.06 14.58 -19.91
N ALA A 86 12.16 14.41 -18.94
CA ALA A 86 11.84 15.43 -17.93
C ALA A 86 13.06 15.92 -17.11
N GLY A 87 14.19 15.22 -17.12
CA GLY A 87 15.41 15.63 -16.40
C GLY A 87 16.69 15.67 -17.26
N PHE A 88 16.67 15.19 -18.50
CA PHE A 88 17.89 15.06 -19.32
C PHE A 88 17.64 15.40 -20.79
N ARG A 89 18.64 16.03 -21.42
CA ARG A 89 18.81 16.10 -22.87
C ARG A 89 20.01 15.28 -23.27
N VAL A 90 19.82 14.45 -24.30
CA VAL A 90 20.87 13.60 -24.85
C VAL A 90 21.18 14.07 -26.26
N PHE A 91 22.38 14.59 -26.45
CA PHE A 91 22.92 15.01 -27.73
C PHE A 91 23.83 13.92 -28.29
N ALA A 92 23.86 13.79 -29.62
CA ALA A 92 24.79 12.91 -30.32
C ALA A 92 25.60 13.70 -31.34
N SER A 93 26.83 13.27 -31.60
CA SER A 93 27.67 13.90 -32.62
C SER A 93 27.10 13.73 -34.04
N SER A 94 27.09 14.83 -34.79
CA SER A 94 26.76 14.83 -36.21
C SER A 94 27.74 13.94 -37.01
N PRO A 95 27.34 13.38 -38.17
CA PRO A 95 28.21 12.55 -39.00
C PRO A 95 29.53 13.25 -39.37
N GLY A 96 30.67 12.66 -39.04
CA GLY A 96 32.00 13.20 -39.38
C GLY A 96 32.43 14.44 -38.58
N ALA A 97 31.62 14.92 -37.63
CA ALA A 97 31.98 16.01 -36.74
C ALA A 97 32.72 15.48 -35.50
N CYS A 98 33.77 16.19 -35.08
CA CYS A 98 34.41 16.00 -33.77
C CYS A 98 34.08 17.22 -32.89
N PRO A 99 32.84 17.31 -32.37
CA PRO A 99 32.36 18.51 -31.71
C PRO A 99 33.06 18.71 -30.37
N ALA A 100 33.31 19.98 -30.01
CA ALA A 100 33.88 20.32 -28.71
C ALA A 100 32.91 19.95 -27.58
N PRO A 101 33.41 19.66 -26.36
CA PRO A 101 32.55 19.37 -25.22
C PRO A 101 31.62 20.55 -24.91
N LEU A 102 30.31 20.29 -24.80
CA LEU A 102 29.32 21.33 -24.45
C LEU A 102 29.54 21.92 -23.04
N GLN A 103 30.27 21.21 -22.18
CA GLN A 103 30.54 21.62 -20.80
C GLN A 103 32.01 22.02 -20.66
N THR A 104 32.27 23.33 -20.66
CA THR A 104 33.61 23.92 -20.52
C THR A 104 34.05 24.08 -19.06
N ASP A 105 33.13 24.23 -18.11
CA ASP A 105 33.41 24.26 -16.67
C ASP A 105 32.49 23.29 -15.89
N PRO A 106 33.02 22.13 -15.46
CA PRO A 106 32.28 21.16 -14.68
C PRO A 106 31.75 21.69 -13.33
N ALA A 107 32.45 22.62 -12.68
CA ALA A 107 32.08 23.13 -11.35
C ALA A 107 30.90 24.09 -11.44
N LEU A 108 30.94 25.00 -12.42
CA LEU A 108 29.84 25.93 -12.70
C LEU A 108 28.59 25.17 -13.17
N ASP A 109 28.75 24.20 -14.07
CA ASP A 109 27.66 23.35 -14.54
C ASP A 109 26.99 22.59 -13.38
N PHE A 110 27.80 22.04 -12.47
CA PHE A 110 27.28 21.35 -11.28
C PHE A 110 26.43 22.28 -10.41
N GLU A 111 26.88 23.51 -10.13
CA GLU A 111 26.17 24.42 -9.24
C GLU A 111 24.85 24.94 -9.85
N VAL A 112 24.85 25.25 -11.15
CA VAL A 112 23.64 25.64 -11.89
C VAL A 112 22.62 24.49 -11.88
N ASN A 113 23.07 23.26 -12.14
CA ASN A 113 22.21 22.09 -12.24
C ASN A 113 21.79 21.52 -10.88
N TRP A 114 22.52 21.83 -9.80
CA TRP A 114 22.27 21.29 -8.46
C TRP A 114 20.87 21.63 -7.92
N LYS A 115 20.34 22.81 -8.24
CA LYS A 115 18.98 23.20 -7.84
C LYS A 115 17.93 22.25 -8.44
N THR A 116 18.14 21.84 -9.69
CA THR A 116 17.28 20.87 -10.39
C THR A 116 17.36 19.49 -9.74
N VAL A 117 18.57 19.05 -9.39
CA VAL A 117 18.80 17.78 -8.67
C VAL A 117 18.08 17.77 -7.32
N LEU A 118 18.20 18.86 -6.55
CA LEU A 118 17.56 18.96 -5.23
C LEU A 118 16.03 18.98 -5.35
N ARG A 119 15.48 19.72 -6.32
CA ARG A 119 14.04 19.76 -6.57
C ARG A 119 13.50 18.38 -6.94
N GLN A 120 14.21 17.64 -7.79
CA GLN A 120 13.83 16.27 -8.13
C GLN A 120 13.88 15.33 -6.91
N ALA A 121 14.91 15.46 -6.06
CA ALA A 121 15.00 14.69 -4.82
C ALA A 121 13.89 15.05 -3.82
N GLN A 122 13.48 16.31 -3.74
CA GLN A 122 12.35 16.76 -2.93
C GLN A 122 11.03 16.16 -3.44
N TRP A 123 10.78 16.18 -4.77
CA TRP A 123 9.61 15.54 -5.35
C TRP A 123 9.57 14.03 -5.10
N ASN A 124 10.73 13.38 -5.15
CA ASN A 124 10.82 12.00 -4.72
C ASN A 124 10.46 11.90 -3.23
N PHE A 125 11.04 12.67 -2.32
CA PHE A 125 10.67 12.56 -0.90
C PHE A 125 9.18 12.83 -0.61
N LEU A 126 8.51 13.64 -1.44
CA LEU A 126 7.08 13.96 -1.30
C LEU A 126 6.12 12.84 -1.75
N HIS A 127 6.56 11.85 -2.54
CA HIS A 127 5.64 10.78 -2.96
C HIS A 127 5.21 9.89 -1.79
N LEU A 128 6.09 9.69 -0.81
CA LEU A 128 5.80 8.86 0.36
C LEU A 128 4.69 9.44 1.25
N PRO A 129 4.75 10.72 1.70
CA PRO A 129 3.64 11.30 2.45
C PRO A 129 2.38 11.41 1.61
N PHE A 130 2.47 11.58 0.28
CA PHE A 130 1.31 11.56 -0.60
C PHE A 130 0.63 10.18 -0.62
N VAL A 131 1.40 9.10 -0.74
CA VAL A 131 0.86 7.73 -0.71
C VAL A 131 0.29 7.40 0.67
N LEU A 132 0.93 7.82 1.76
CA LEU A 132 0.38 7.66 3.12
C LEU A 132 -0.92 8.44 3.29
N ALA A 133 -0.96 9.71 2.89
CA ALA A 133 -2.17 10.54 2.96
C ALA A 133 -3.29 9.95 2.09
N PHE A 134 -2.97 9.45 0.89
CA PHE A 134 -3.94 8.79 0.03
C PHE A 134 -4.51 7.51 0.66
N ASN A 135 -3.67 6.68 1.26
CA ASN A 135 -4.11 5.47 1.98
C ASN A 135 -4.97 5.83 3.20
N LEU A 136 -4.58 6.86 3.96
CA LEU A 136 -5.35 7.33 5.11
C LEU A 136 -6.71 7.88 4.68
N LEU A 137 -6.74 8.71 3.62
CA LEU A 137 -7.99 9.23 3.05
C LEU A 137 -8.88 8.10 2.55
N LEU A 138 -8.33 7.13 1.83
CA LEU A 138 -9.08 5.95 1.38
C LEU A 138 -9.63 5.18 2.59
N GLY A 139 -8.84 5.01 3.63
CA GLY A 139 -9.28 4.43 4.91
C GLY A 139 -10.45 5.20 5.51
N LEU A 140 -10.37 6.54 5.59
CA LEU A 140 -11.46 7.39 6.10
C LEU A 140 -12.73 7.30 5.23
N PHE A 141 -12.62 7.19 3.90
CA PHE A 141 -13.77 7.08 3.00
C PHE A 141 -14.42 5.70 2.99
N THR A 142 -13.66 4.66 3.31
CA THR A 142 -14.13 3.25 3.25
C THR A 142 -14.43 2.67 4.62
N ALA A 143 -13.92 3.27 5.70
CA ALA A 143 -14.19 2.82 7.04
C ALA A 143 -15.58 3.29 7.49
N ALA A 144 -16.46 2.33 7.74
CA ALA A 144 -17.69 2.55 8.51
C ALA A 144 -17.43 2.69 10.02
N ARG A 145 -16.15 2.75 10.44
CA ARG A 145 -15.69 2.63 11.83
C ARG A 145 -14.49 3.54 12.12
N PRO A 146 -14.20 3.81 13.40
CA PRO A 146 -12.98 4.51 13.79
C PRO A 146 -11.72 3.73 13.37
N ILE A 147 -10.68 4.45 12.99
CA ILE A 147 -9.43 3.84 12.53
C ILE A 147 -8.59 3.46 13.75
N HIS A 148 -8.49 2.17 14.02
CA HIS A 148 -7.55 1.65 15.02
C HIS A 148 -6.20 1.29 14.40
N TRP A 149 -5.12 1.53 15.15
CA TRP A 149 -3.77 1.14 14.73
C TRP A 149 -3.62 -0.38 14.58
N TRP A 150 -4.35 -1.18 15.38
CA TRP A 150 -4.36 -2.64 15.28
C TRP A 150 -5.18 -3.15 14.10
N GLY A 151 -5.93 -2.29 13.41
CA GLY A 151 -6.66 -2.65 12.18
C GLY A 151 -5.74 -3.16 11.06
N VAL A 152 -4.44 -2.84 11.11
CA VAL A 152 -3.45 -3.42 10.19
C VAL A 152 -3.37 -4.94 10.28
N PHE A 153 -3.68 -5.54 11.43
CA PHE A 153 -3.66 -7.00 11.63
C PHE A 153 -4.89 -7.70 11.04
N LEU A 154 -5.96 -6.98 10.70
CA LEU A 154 -7.17 -7.56 10.09
C LEU A 154 -6.94 -8.00 8.65
N SER A 155 -5.89 -7.53 7.99
CA SER A 155 -5.73 -7.79 6.57
C SER A 155 -4.26 -7.95 6.15
N LEU A 156 -4.00 -9.05 5.46
CA LEU A 156 -2.67 -9.36 4.92
C LEU A 156 -2.12 -8.24 4.00
N PRO A 157 -2.93 -7.59 3.13
CA PRO A 157 -2.45 -6.47 2.33
C PRO A 157 -1.91 -5.30 3.18
N HIS A 158 -2.58 -4.94 4.28
CA HIS A 158 -2.13 -3.86 5.16
C HIS A 158 -0.87 -4.25 5.95
N LEU A 159 -0.71 -5.52 6.33
CA LEU A 159 0.53 -6.02 6.91
C LEU A 159 1.72 -5.95 5.95
N LEU A 160 1.49 -6.19 4.65
CA LEU A 160 2.54 -6.09 3.62
C LEU A 160 2.82 -4.64 3.21
N LEU A 161 1.85 -3.74 3.38
CA LEU A 161 1.99 -2.33 3.07
C LEU A 161 3.09 -1.66 3.92
N LEU A 162 3.09 -1.89 5.23
CA LEU A 162 4.04 -1.30 6.17
C LEU A 162 5.53 -1.57 5.83
N PRO A 163 5.97 -2.83 5.64
CA PRO A 163 7.36 -3.11 5.27
C PRO A 163 7.70 -2.57 3.87
N CYS A 164 6.76 -2.56 2.92
CA CYS A 164 7.00 -1.95 1.60
C CYS A 164 7.29 -0.44 1.74
N LEU A 165 6.47 0.29 2.50
CA LEU A 165 6.66 1.72 2.75
C LEU A 165 7.94 2.01 3.53
N LEU A 166 8.28 1.17 4.51
CA LEU A 166 9.54 1.28 5.26
C LEU A 166 10.76 1.15 4.36
N LEU A 167 10.77 0.18 3.44
CA LEU A 167 11.87 -0.01 2.49
C LEU A 167 12.02 1.20 1.54
N VAL A 168 10.90 1.78 1.10
CA VAL A 168 10.91 3.01 0.29
C VAL A 168 11.47 4.19 1.10
N LEU A 169 11.01 4.37 2.35
CA LEU A 169 11.51 5.42 3.24
C LEU A 169 13.03 5.31 3.46
N LEU A 170 13.51 4.11 3.80
CA LEU A 170 14.93 3.85 4.01
C LEU A 170 15.76 4.18 2.75
N TRP A 171 15.26 3.82 1.58
CA TRP A 171 15.90 4.14 0.31
C TRP A 171 15.96 5.65 0.04
N ASP A 172 14.86 6.37 0.25
CA ASP A 172 14.79 7.81 0.00
C ASP A 172 15.66 8.59 1.00
N THR A 173 15.63 8.22 2.29
CA THR A 173 16.52 8.80 3.30
C THR A 173 17.99 8.54 2.97
N ALA A 174 18.35 7.31 2.61
CA ALA A 174 19.73 6.98 2.21
C ALA A 174 20.16 7.75 0.95
N SER A 175 19.26 7.90 -0.03
CA SER A 175 19.50 8.68 -1.25
C SER A 175 19.70 10.16 -0.95
N PHE A 176 18.91 10.74 -0.05
CA PHE A 176 19.01 12.13 0.36
C PHE A 176 20.31 12.40 1.13
N LEU A 177 20.66 11.54 2.08
CA LEU A 177 21.92 11.62 2.82
C LEU A 177 23.14 11.49 1.89
N TRP A 178 23.08 10.56 0.94
CA TRP A 178 24.12 10.40 -0.08
C TRP A 178 24.25 11.65 -0.93
N LEU A 179 23.13 12.25 -1.37
CA LEU A 179 23.12 13.47 -2.15
C LEU A 179 23.77 14.63 -1.38
N GLY A 180 23.46 14.78 -0.09
CA GLY A 180 24.08 15.78 0.78
C GLY A 180 25.58 15.55 0.97
N ALA A 181 26.03 14.29 1.13
CA ALA A 181 27.45 13.95 1.19
C ALA A 181 28.16 14.21 -0.15
N PHE A 182 27.53 13.87 -1.27
CA PHE A 182 28.04 14.12 -2.61
C PHE A 182 28.22 15.61 -2.88
N ARG A 183 27.24 16.45 -2.51
CA ARG A 183 27.35 17.92 -2.59
C ARG A 183 28.57 18.45 -1.85
N ARG A 184 28.79 17.97 -0.62
CA ARG A 184 29.93 18.39 0.21
C ARG A 184 31.25 18.01 -0.45
N ARG A 185 31.34 16.82 -1.04
CA ARG A 185 32.53 16.38 -1.79
C ARG A 185 32.77 17.21 -3.04
N CYS A 186 31.73 17.52 -3.82
CA CYS A 186 31.86 18.36 -5.02
C CYS A 186 32.33 19.79 -4.65
N ARG A 187 31.78 20.37 -3.59
CA ARG A 187 32.21 21.70 -3.10
C ARG A 187 33.65 21.70 -2.59
N GLY A 188 34.06 20.65 -1.87
CA GLY A 188 35.45 20.49 -1.43
C GLY A 188 36.41 20.37 -2.62
N ALA A 189 36.07 19.56 -3.62
CA ALA A 189 36.87 19.41 -4.83
C ALA A 189 37.00 20.73 -5.60
N ALA A 190 35.88 21.44 -5.81
CA ALA A 190 35.86 22.74 -6.47
C ALA A 190 36.72 23.79 -5.74
N GLY A 191 36.67 23.83 -4.40
CA GLY A 191 37.50 24.74 -3.61
C GLY A 191 39.01 24.43 -3.65
N SER A 192 39.37 23.17 -3.92
CA SER A 192 40.76 22.71 -4.04
C SER A 192 41.31 22.69 -5.47
N GLY A 193 40.50 23.02 -6.48
CA GLY A 193 40.85 22.88 -7.89
C GLY A 193 41.00 21.42 -8.36
N ALA A 194 40.58 20.45 -7.55
CA ALA A 194 40.62 19.03 -7.89
C ALA A 194 39.46 18.66 -8.84
N PRO A 195 39.64 17.62 -9.70
CA PRO A 195 38.58 17.17 -10.59
C PRO A 195 37.35 16.71 -9.79
N LEU A 196 36.16 17.02 -10.29
CA LEU A 196 34.91 16.65 -9.62
C LEU A 196 34.77 15.12 -9.51
N PRO A 197 34.27 14.61 -8.36
CA PRO A 197 34.08 13.18 -8.17
C PRO A 197 32.96 12.67 -9.08
N VAL A 198 33.29 11.85 -10.07
CA VAL A 198 32.31 11.20 -10.95
C VAL A 198 31.83 9.89 -10.31
N PRO A 199 30.52 9.65 -10.18
CA PRO A 199 30.03 8.40 -9.62
C PRO A 199 30.45 7.20 -10.46
N SER A 200 30.92 6.14 -9.80
CA SER A 200 31.30 4.91 -10.51
C SER A 200 30.08 4.26 -11.17
N ARG A 201 30.29 3.64 -12.33
CA ARG A 201 29.23 2.98 -13.10
C ARG A 201 28.47 1.92 -12.28
N ARG A 202 29.17 1.16 -11.45
CA ARG A 202 28.56 0.13 -10.58
C ARG A 202 27.62 0.78 -9.56
N ALA A 203 28.06 1.88 -8.94
CA ALA A 203 27.24 2.63 -7.99
C ALA A 203 26.01 3.26 -8.66
N ALA A 204 26.17 3.88 -9.84
CA ALA A 204 25.07 4.45 -10.61
C ALA A 204 24.03 3.40 -11.00
N ARG A 205 24.48 2.20 -11.41
CA ARG A 205 23.58 1.08 -11.71
C ARG A 205 22.89 0.51 -10.48
N GLY A 206 23.59 0.39 -9.36
CA GLY A 206 22.99 -0.02 -8.09
C GLY A 206 21.87 0.94 -7.70
N ARG A 207 22.13 2.26 -7.76
CA ARG A 207 21.11 3.27 -7.49
C ARG A 207 19.93 3.22 -8.45
N MET A 208 20.17 3.00 -9.74
CA MET A 208 19.11 2.79 -10.74
C MET A 208 18.20 1.62 -10.34
N LEU A 209 18.78 0.48 -9.96
CA LEU A 209 18.01 -0.70 -9.59
C LEU A 209 17.21 -0.46 -8.31
N CYS A 210 17.84 0.10 -7.27
CA CYS A 210 17.15 0.40 -6.01
C CYS A 210 16.03 1.43 -6.20
N SER A 211 16.25 2.48 -6.99
CA SER A 211 15.20 3.46 -7.32
C SER A 211 14.05 2.83 -8.13
N THR A 212 14.36 1.89 -9.02
CA THR A 212 13.35 1.14 -9.76
C THR A 212 12.55 0.23 -8.83
N LEU A 213 13.22 -0.49 -7.94
CA LEU A 213 12.58 -1.33 -6.93
C LEU A 213 11.70 -0.49 -6.00
N ALA A 214 12.17 0.66 -5.51
CA ALA A 214 11.39 1.57 -4.67
C ALA A 214 10.11 2.04 -5.39
N SER A 215 10.18 2.41 -6.68
CA SER A 215 8.98 2.76 -7.45
C SER A 215 8.02 1.59 -7.65
N LEU A 216 8.53 0.37 -7.83
CA LEU A 216 7.70 -0.83 -7.92
C LEU A 216 7.03 -1.16 -6.58
N LEU A 217 7.74 -1.01 -5.46
CA LEU A 217 7.19 -1.16 -4.11
C LEU A 217 6.13 -0.10 -3.81
N LEU A 218 6.33 1.13 -4.28
CA LEU A 218 5.33 2.19 -4.17
C LEU A 218 4.06 1.86 -4.98
N LEU A 219 4.23 1.39 -6.22
CA LEU A 219 3.11 0.94 -7.04
C LEU A 219 2.38 -0.24 -6.39
N LEU A 220 3.12 -1.20 -5.86
CA LEU A 220 2.55 -2.32 -5.11
C LEU A 220 1.77 -1.83 -3.88
N SER A 221 2.31 -0.85 -3.15
CA SER A 221 1.65 -0.26 -1.98
C SER A 221 0.29 0.35 -2.34
N LEU A 222 0.20 1.04 -3.48
CA LEU A 222 -1.07 1.56 -4.00
C LEU A 222 -2.03 0.43 -4.38
N LEU A 223 -1.54 -0.64 -5.02
CA LEU A 223 -2.39 -1.77 -5.40
C LEU A 223 -2.91 -2.54 -4.18
N LEU A 224 -2.09 -2.69 -3.13
CA LEU A 224 -2.48 -3.34 -1.87
C LEU A 224 -3.59 -2.58 -1.16
N ALA A 225 -3.67 -1.26 -1.31
CA ALA A 225 -4.72 -0.42 -0.74
C ALA A 225 -6.12 -0.75 -1.31
N PHE A 226 -6.18 -1.17 -2.57
CA PHE A 226 -7.43 -1.54 -3.24
C PHE A 226 -7.73 -3.04 -3.17
N TRP A 227 -6.81 -3.84 -2.65
CA TRP A 227 -6.97 -5.28 -2.64
C TRP A 227 -7.94 -5.71 -1.53
N PRO A 228 -9.11 -6.29 -1.85
CA PRO A 228 -10.05 -6.73 -0.83
C PRO A 228 -9.40 -7.84 0.01
N SER A 229 -9.65 -7.84 1.32
CA SER A 229 -9.16 -8.91 2.19
C SER A 229 -9.73 -10.25 1.71
N PRO A 230 -8.88 -11.25 1.40
CA PRO A 230 -9.35 -12.56 0.98
C PRO A 230 -10.16 -13.18 2.12
N GLY A 231 -11.37 -13.66 1.81
CA GLY A 231 -12.29 -14.19 2.81
C GLY A 231 -13.15 -13.14 3.52
N ARG A 232 -13.11 -11.87 3.07
CA ARG A 232 -14.08 -10.87 3.51
C ARG A 232 -15.47 -11.23 3.02
N ILE A 233 -16.39 -11.40 3.96
CA ILE A 233 -17.81 -11.62 3.72
C ILE A 233 -18.53 -10.37 4.19
N ASN A 234 -19.39 -9.85 3.33
CA ASN A 234 -20.24 -8.70 3.62
C ASN A 234 -21.59 -8.98 3.00
N ASP A 235 -22.44 -9.69 3.74
CA ASP A 235 -23.70 -10.21 3.24
C ASP A 235 -24.86 -9.82 4.15
N LEU A 236 -25.97 -9.45 3.52
CA LEU A 236 -27.23 -9.09 4.20
C LEU A 236 -28.08 -10.30 4.60
N VAL A 237 -27.74 -11.50 4.14
CA VAL A 237 -28.48 -12.75 4.44
C VAL A 237 -27.47 -13.89 4.45
N TYR A 238 -27.13 -14.43 5.63
CA TYR A 238 -26.13 -15.50 5.76
C TYR A 238 -26.59 -16.64 6.68
N PRO A 239 -26.19 -17.91 6.43
CA PRO A 239 -26.51 -19.04 7.28
C PRO A 239 -25.81 -18.96 8.65
N ALA A 240 -26.56 -18.41 9.60
CA ALA A 240 -26.71 -18.69 11.03
C ALA A 240 -25.60 -19.39 11.87
N ASP A 241 -25.05 -20.50 11.39
CA ASP A 241 -24.42 -21.51 12.27
C ASP A 241 -22.90 -21.65 12.07
N LEU A 242 -22.32 -20.88 11.15
CA LEU A 242 -20.93 -21.04 10.73
C LEU A 242 -19.94 -20.07 11.40
N TYR A 243 -20.42 -19.09 12.17
CA TYR A 243 -19.58 -18.03 12.73
C TYR A 243 -19.89 -17.79 14.22
N PRO A 244 -18.86 -17.47 15.03
CA PRO A 244 -19.01 -17.27 16.47
C PRO A 244 -19.62 -15.89 16.78
N VAL A 245 -20.93 -15.73 16.52
CA VAL A 245 -21.68 -14.48 16.75
C VAL A 245 -23.04 -14.75 17.39
N VAL A 246 -23.45 -13.89 18.32
CA VAL A 246 -24.77 -13.94 18.97
C VAL A 246 -25.78 -13.14 18.14
N ARG A 247 -27.00 -13.66 18.00
CA ARG A 247 -28.08 -13.05 17.22
C ARG A 247 -29.37 -12.89 18.02
N SER A 248 -30.30 -12.11 17.48
CA SER A 248 -31.67 -11.93 18.00
C SER A 248 -32.39 -13.25 18.29
N GLY A 249 -32.31 -14.22 17.38
CA GLY A 249 -32.94 -15.54 17.53
C GLY A 249 -32.34 -16.39 18.65
N ASP A 250 -31.05 -16.18 18.96
CA ASP A 250 -30.36 -16.89 20.04
C ASP A 250 -30.85 -16.35 21.41
N LEU A 251 -31.02 -15.02 21.52
CA LEU A 251 -31.50 -14.36 22.74
C LEU A 251 -33.01 -14.52 22.99
N SER A 252 -33.80 -14.79 21.93
CA SER A 252 -35.26 -14.93 22.04
C SER A 252 -35.75 -16.36 22.26
N GLY A 253 -34.83 -17.33 22.42
CA GLY A 253 -35.19 -18.75 22.57
C GLY A 253 -35.74 -19.37 21.29
N GLY A 254 -35.34 -18.88 20.11
CA GLY A 254 -35.72 -19.46 18.82
C GLY A 254 -36.99 -18.88 18.18
N ALA A 255 -37.48 -17.72 18.63
CA ALA A 255 -38.55 -17.01 17.92
C ALA A 255 -38.05 -16.50 16.56
N GLU A 256 -38.90 -16.52 15.53
CA GLU A 256 -38.55 -16.15 14.14
C GLU A 256 -37.83 -14.80 14.08
N ASP A 257 -36.53 -14.85 13.78
CA ASP A 257 -35.73 -13.71 13.39
C ASP A 257 -36.36 -13.09 12.14
N THR A 258 -36.45 -11.76 12.07
CA THR A 258 -37.08 -11.06 10.94
C THR A 258 -36.35 -11.26 9.61
N GLY A 259 -35.27 -12.06 9.59
CA GLY A 259 -34.49 -12.44 8.41
C GLY A 259 -33.62 -11.31 7.84
N SER A 260 -33.72 -10.10 8.38
CA SER A 260 -32.92 -8.94 8.03
C SER A 260 -31.79 -8.77 9.03
N GLY A 261 -30.56 -8.97 8.56
CA GLY A 261 -29.36 -8.74 9.36
C GLY A 261 -28.17 -8.39 8.49
N TYR A 262 -27.05 -8.13 9.12
CA TYR A 262 -25.78 -7.86 8.47
C TYR A 262 -24.72 -8.73 9.13
N LEU A 263 -23.93 -9.43 8.33
CA LEU A 263 -22.73 -10.13 8.79
C LEU A 263 -21.51 -9.62 8.03
N LEU A 264 -20.55 -9.10 8.78
CA LEU A 264 -19.19 -8.87 8.33
C LEU A 264 -18.30 -9.94 8.92
N TRP A 265 -17.52 -10.62 8.09
CA TRP A 265 -16.42 -11.44 8.54
C TRP A 265 -15.17 -11.02 7.78
N GLU A 266 -14.10 -10.70 8.49
CA GLU A 266 -12.81 -10.37 7.89
C GLU A 266 -11.67 -10.72 8.84
N GLY A 267 -10.47 -10.92 8.30
CA GLY A 267 -9.34 -11.19 9.17
C GLY A 267 -8.12 -11.71 8.46
N SER A 268 -7.05 -11.76 9.23
CA SER A 268 -5.84 -12.51 8.91
C SER A 268 -5.62 -13.61 9.95
N PRO A 269 -4.61 -14.48 9.80
CA PRO A 269 -4.21 -15.40 10.85
C PRO A 269 -3.78 -14.73 12.17
N LEU A 270 -3.54 -13.41 12.18
CA LEU A 270 -3.13 -12.65 13.36
C LEU A 270 -4.30 -12.03 14.14
N LEU A 271 -5.36 -11.64 13.43
CA LEU A 271 -6.56 -11.06 14.00
C LEU A 271 -7.74 -11.36 13.07
N ARG A 272 -8.78 -12.00 13.61
CA ARG A 272 -10.06 -12.19 12.92
C ARG A 272 -11.13 -11.38 13.60
N HIS A 273 -12.07 -10.89 12.82
CA HIS A 273 -13.16 -10.05 13.24
C HIS A 273 -14.46 -10.52 12.61
N ALA A 274 -15.49 -10.64 13.43
CA ALA A 274 -16.87 -10.80 13.00
C ALA A 274 -17.70 -9.67 13.57
N GLN A 275 -18.57 -9.08 12.74
CA GLN A 275 -19.65 -8.23 13.20
C GLN A 275 -20.98 -8.80 12.74
N SER A 276 -21.92 -8.94 13.66
CA SER A 276 -23.30 -9.26 13.37
C SER A 276 -24.20 -8.12 13.85
N LEU A 277 -25.19 -7.75 13.04
CA LEU A 277 -26.30 -6.90 13.45
C LEU A 277 -27.61 -7.57 13.02
N THR A 278 -28.45 -7.91 14.00
CA THR A 278 -29.76 -8.53 13.81
C THR A 278 -30.81 -7.75 14.60
N PHE A 279 -32.10 -8.05 14.42
CA PHE A 279 -33.17 -7.29 15.07
C PHE A 279 -34.15 -8.22 15.77
N LEU A 280 -34.47 -7.92 17.03
CA LEU A 280 -35.53 -8.56 17.80
C LEU A 280 -36.66 -7.56 17.99
N ALA A 281 -37.80 -7.76 17.32
CA ALA A 281 -38.97 -6.88 17.41
C ALA A 281 -38.64 -5.37 17.28
N HIS A 282 -37.75 -5.02 16.34
CA HIS A 282 -37.19 -3.67 16.08
C HIS A 282 -36.10 -3.17 17.05
N THR A 283 -35.71 -3.95 18.06
CA THR A 283 -34.54 -3.65 18.90
C THR A 283 -33.28 -4.30 18.30
N PRO A 284 -32.18 -3.55 18.11
CA PRO A 284 -30.95 -4.11 17.54
C PRO A 284 -30.27 -5.07 18.51
N VAL A 285 -29.80 -6.19 17.98
CA VAL A 285 -28.88 -7.13 18.63
C VAL A 285 -27.59 -7.14 17.83
N ARG A 286 -26.51 -6.67 18.47
CA ARG A 286 -25.19 -6.53 17.85
C ARG A 286 -24.20 -7.45 18.54
N THR A 287 -23.33 -8.05 17.73
CA THR A 287 -22.15 -8.75 18.22
C THR A 287 -20.93 -8.27 17.46
N ASP A 288 -19.91 -7.83 18.17
CA ASP A 288 -18.55 -7.68 17.66
C ASP A 288 -17.67 -8.73 18.30
N TYR A 289 -17.03 -9.56 17.48
CA TYR A 289 -16.18 -10.66 17.90
C TYR A 289 -14.79 -10.49 17.31
N TYR A 290 -13.76 -10.64 18.14
CA TYR A 290 -12.36 -10.57 17.76
C TYR A 290 -11.60 -11.78 18.29
N LEU A 291 -10.99 -12.54 17.38
CA LEU A 291 -10.04 -13.60 17.72
C LEU A 291 -8.61 -13.10 17.49
N CYS A 292 -7.89 -12.85 18.58
CA CYS A 292 -6.53 -12.34 18.55
C CYS A 292 -5.52 -13.49 18.57
N ARG A 293 -4.37 -13.33 17.92
CA ARG A 293 -3.28 -14.30 18.02
C ARG A 293 -2.49 -14.21 19.33
N TRP A 294 -2.51 -13.05 19.98
CA TRP A 294 -1.72 -12.76 21.18
C TRP A 294 -2.53 -11.99 22.22
N ASP A 295 -2.21 -12.21 23.49
CA ASP A 295 -2.92 -11.62 24.63
C ASP A 295 -2.82 -10.09 24.66
N TRP A 296 -1.63 -9.53 24.36
CA TRP A 296 -1.45 -8.07 24.29
C TRP A 296 -2.29 -7.42 23.19
N LEU A 297 -2.62 -8.16 22.13
CA LEU A 297 -3.48 -7.68 21.05
C LEU A 297 -4.95 -7.71 21.49
N ALA A 298 -5.36 -8.74 22.23
CA ALA A 298 -6.67 -8.79 22.87
C ALA A 298 -6.86 -7.64 23.86
N ASP A 299 -5.84 -7.34 24.68
CA ASP A 299 -5.85 -6.18 25.58
C ASP A 299 -6.02 -4.86 24.80
N ALA A 300 -5.27 -4.69 23.70
CA ALA A 300 -5.36 -3.49 22.86
C ALA A 300 -6.73 -3.32 22.18
N VAL A 301 -7.32 -4.41 21.69
CA VAL A 301 -8.66 -4.41 21.09
C VAL A 301 -9.69 -4.05 22.16
N ARG A 302 -9.64 -4.70 23.34
CA ARG A 302 -10.51 -4.38 24.47
C ARG A 302 -10.45 -2.90 24.84
N ASP A 303 -9.25 -2.36 25.06
CA ASP A 303 -9.08 -0.96 25.47
C ASP A 303 -9.63 0.01 24.43
N SER A 304 -9.51 -0.35 23.15
CA SER A 304 -10.06 0.44 22.06
C SER A 304 -11.59 0.41 22.06
N LEU A 305 -12.20 -0.78 22.22
CA LEU A 305 -13.66 -0.92 22.29
C LEU A 305 -14.24 -0.17 23.51
N LEU A 306 -13.63 -0.30 24.68
CA LEU A 306 -14.05 0.46 25.87
C LEU A 306 -13.95 1.97 25.65
N ALA A 307 -12.87 2.44 25.03
CA ALA A 307 -12.69 3.86 24.73
C ALA A 307 -13.72 4.36 23.70
N GLU A 308 -14.12 3.52 22.75
CA GLU A 308 -15.18 3.84 21.78
C GLU A 308 -16.53 3.99 22.45
N GLU A 309 -16.95 3.00 23.24
CA GLU A 309 -18.23 3.01 23.98
C GLU A 309 -18.38 4.26 24.85
N GLN A 310 -17.28 4.75 25.42
CA GLN A 310 -17.23 5.94 26.27
C GLN A 310 -17.10 7.27 25.50
N SER A 311 -16.89 7.25 24.18
CA SER A 311 -16.58 8.45 23.40
C SER A 311 -17.82 9.10 22.82
N GLU A 312 -18.04 10.39 23.06
CA GLU A 312 -19.11 11.17 22.39
C GLU A 312 -18.95 11.27 20.85
N ASN A 313 -17.74 11.05 20.34
CA ASN A 313 -17.43 11.19 18.92
C ASN A 313 -17.53 9.86 18.15
N ALA A 314 -17.77 8.75 18.83
CA ALA A 314 -17.97 7.45 18.21
C ALA A 314 -19.40 7.33 17.68
N LEU A 315 -19.57 6.55 16.60
CA LEU A 315 -20.89 6.26 16.06
C LEU A 315 -21.56 5.20 16.93
N HIS A 316 -22.39 5.65 17.86
CA HIS A 316 -23.14 4.77 18.76
C HIS A 316 -24.45 4.32 18.13
N PHE A 317 -24.83 3.07 18.43
CA PHE A 317 -26.21 2.61 18.20
C PHE A 317 -27.14 2.96 19.37
N HIS A 318 -26.59 3.61 20.41
CA HIS A 318 -27.28 4.14 21.59
C HIS A 318 -27.29 5.66 21.57
N ALA A 319 -28.27 6.25 22.26
CA ALA A 319 -28.48 7.69 22.24
C ALA A 319 -27.36 8.48 22.96
N ALA A 320 -26.54 7.83 23.79
CA ALA A 320 -25.45 8.44 24.54
C ALA A 320 -24.29 7.45 24.71
N PRO A 321 -23.05 7.95 24.94
CA PRO A 321 -21.93 7.11 25.33
C PRO A 321 -22.25 6.33 26.61
N ILE A 322 -21.78 5.09 26.66
CA ILE A 322 -22.00 4.21 27.80
C ILE A 322 -20.70 3.98 28.56
N HIS A 323 -20.84 3.74 29.87
CA HIS A 323 -19.72 3.42 30.75
C HIS A 323 -19.92 2.01 31.30
N PRO A 324 -19.44 0.96 30.59
CA PRO A 324 -19.49 -0.40 31.10
C PRO A 324 -18.67 -0.54 32.39
N GLU A 325 -19.27 -1.09 33.43
CA GLU A 325 -18.60 -1.33 34.71
C GLU A 325 -18.04 -2.76 34.77
N PRO A 326 -16.84 -2.96 35.35
CA PRO A 326 -16.28 -4.30 35.49
C PRO A 326 -17.15 -5.16 36.40
N ILE A 327 -17.45 -6.39 35.96
CA ILE A 327 -18.28 -7.35 36.68
C ILE A 327 -17.69 -8.76 36.55
N GLU A 328 -17.83 -9.59 37.58
CA GLU A 328 -17.41 -10.99 37.55
C GLU A 328 -18.56 -11.90 37.10
N LEU A 329 -18.56 -12.28 35.82
CA LEU A 329 -19.56 -13.18 35.22
C LEU A 329 -18.96 -14.54 34.82
N GLY A 330 -17.83 -14.90 35.44
CA GLY A 330 -17.10 -16.14 35.18
C GLY A 330 -16.31 -16.17 33.88
N PHE A 331 -16.15 -15.04 33.19
CA PHE A 331 -15.15 -14.88 32.12
C PHE A 331 -13.81 -14.46 32.72
N ASP A 332 -12.71 -14.55 31.97
CA ASP A 332 -11.42 -14.03 32.45
C ASP A 332 -11.55 -12.55 32.87
N ARG A 333 -12.23 -11.74 32.05
CA ARG A 333 -12.63 -10.35 32.38
C ARG A 333 -13.93 -9.99 31.67
N SER A 334 -14.82 -9.26 32.35
CA SER A 334 -16.07 -8.77 31.77
C SER A 334 -16.45 -7.38 32.27
N TRP A 335 -17.15 -6.63 31.41
CA TRP A 335 -17.75 -5.34 31.71
C TRP A 335 -19.19 -5.35 31.23
N LEU A 336 -20.09 -4.80 32.05
CA LEU A 336 -21.52 -4.76 31.77
C LEU A 336 -22.02 -3.32 31.90
N TYR A 337 -22.84 -2.92 30.95
CA TYR A 337 -23.67 -1.73 31.04
C TYR A 337 -25.14 -2.13 31.00
N ILE A 338 -25.95 -1.56 31.90
CA ILE A 338 -27.40 -1.77 31.96
C ILE A 338 -28.07 -0.43 31.67
N GLY A 339 -28.73 -0.34 30.52
CA GLY A 339 -29.48 0.84 30.11
C GLY A 339 -30.85 0.94 30.80
N PRO A 340 -31.45 2.15 30.82
CA PRO A 340 -32.75 2.39 31.45
C PRO A 340 -33.91 1.65 30.75
N ASP A 341 -33.75 1.33 29.47
CA ASP A 341 -34.78 0.67 28.64
C ASP A 341 -34.68 -0.86 28.66
N GLY A 342 -33.88 -1.43 29.58
CA GLY A 342 -33.62 -2.87 29.66
C GLY A 342 -32.65 -3.41 28.62
N TRP A 343 -32.06 -2.52 27.82
CA TRP A 343 -31.00 -2.86 26.88
C TRP A 343 -29.65 -2.96 27.61
N GLN A 344 -28.87 -4.01 27.35
CA GLN A 344 -27.59 -4.25 28.00
C GLN A 344 -26.46 -4.40 26.98
N SER A 345 -25.25 -3.98 27.38
CA SER A 345 -24.00 -4.19 26.64
C SER A 345 -23.03 -4.98 27.50
N LEU A 346 -22.65 -6.17 27.03
CA LEU A 346 -21.67 -7.04 27.65
C LEU A 346 -20.39 -7.06 26.80
N LEU A 347 -19.31 -6.52 27.34
CA LEU A 347 -17.97 -6.69 26.80
C LEU A 347 -17.23 -7.75 27.61
N LEU A 348 -16.70 -8.78 26.94
CA LEU A 348 -15.98 -9.88 27.58
C LEU A 348 -14.63 -10.15 26.91
N VAL A 349 -13.72 -10.67 27.71
CA VAL A 349 -12.44 -11.22 27.27
C VAL A 349 -12.30 -12.62 27.86
N GLU A 350 -12.03 -13.59 27.01
CA GLU A 350 -11.78 -14.99 27.40
C GLU A 350 -10.58 -15.50 26.60
N GLY A 351 -9.44 -15.69 27.27
CA GLY A 351 -8.16 -15.99 26.64
C GLY A 351 -7.78 -14.95 25.59
N ASN A 352 -7.79 -15.37 24.33
CA ASN A 352 -7.44 -14.55 23.17
C ASN A 352 -8.65 -14.05 22.38
N VAL A 353 -9.86 -14.26 22.90
CA VAL A 353 -11.11 -13.77 22.32
C VAL A 353 -11.56 -12.52 23.06
N VAL A 354 -11.97 -11.50 22.30
CA VAL A 354 -12.64 -10.30 22.81
C VAL A 354 -13.97 -10.20 22.09
N ALA A 355 -15.07 -10.09 22.83
CA ALA A 355 -16.39 -9.93 22.23
C ALA A 355 -17.21 -8.84 22.94
N SER A 356 -17.96 -8.06 22.17
CA SER A 356 -19.00 -7.16 22.64
C SER A 356 -20.34 -7.69 22.15
N VAL A 357 -21.27 -7.96 23.07
CA VAL A 357 -22.62 -8.43 22.77
C VAL A 357 -23.62 -7.44 23.37
N GLU A 358 -24.56 -7.04 22.53
CA GLU A 358 -25.38 -5.86 22.74
C GLU A 358 -26.83 -6.23 22.40
N GLY A 359 -27.78 -6.05 23.33
CA GLY A 359 -29.17 -6.42 23.07
C GLY A 359 -30.13 -6.30 24.27
N PRO A 360 -31.43 -6.52 24.04
CA PRO A 360 -32.46 -6.52 25.09
C PRO A 360 -32.52 -7.88 25.80
N ALA A 361 -31.45 -8.25 26.50
CA ALA A 361 -31.34 -9.49 27.26
C ALA A 361 -30.71 -9.22 28.63
N ASP A 362 -30.98 -10.12 29.59
CA ASP A 362 -30.33 -10.09 30.89
C ASP A 362 -29.03 -10.91 30.87
N PHE A 363 -27.89 -10.25 30.68
CA PHE A 363 -26.58 -10.89 30.66
C PHE A 363 -26.07 -11.28 32.06
N THR A 364 -26.89 -11.13 33.10
CA THR A 364 -26.61 -11.71 34.43
C THR A 364 -27.26 -13.07 34.63
N ASP A 365 -28.20 -13.48 33.75
CA ASP A 365 -28.82 -14.80 33.77
C ASP A 365 -27.81 -15.89 33.32
N PRO A 366 -27.53 -16.91 34.15
CA PRO A 366 -26.67 -18.03 33.77
C PRO A 366 -27.06 -18.71 32.46
N ALA A 367 -28.36 -18.83 32.14
CA ALA A 367 -28.80 -19.47 30.91
C ALA A 367 -28.43 -18.67 29.65
N VAL A 368 -28.50 -17.34 29.73
CA VAL A 368 -28.07 -16.44 28.65
C VAL A 368 -26.55 -16.48 28.51
N LEU A 369 -25.81 -16.48 29.63
CA LEU A 369 -24.35 -16.58 29.62
C LEU A 369 -23.83 -17.88 29.02
N ASP A 370 -24.46 -19.02 29.34
CA ASP A 370 -24.12 -20.32 28.76
C ASP A 370 -24.37 -20.33 27.24
N MET A 371 -25.47 -19.73 26.79
CA MET A 371 -25.72 -19.52 25.36
C MET A 371 -24.63 -18.66 24.71
N VAL A 372 -24.19 -17.57 25.37
CA VAL A 372 -23.16 -16.67 24.82
C VAL A 372 -21.85 -17.44 24.68
N ARG A 373 -21.46 -18.23 25.69
CA ARG A 373 -20.25 -19.06 25.64
C ARG A 373 -20.29 -20.08 24.52
N ALA A 374 -21.41 -20.79 24.38
CA ALA A 374 -21.58 -21.79 23.33
C ALA A 374 -21.51 -21.16 21.93
N ARG A 375 -22.19 -20.02 21.72
CA ARG A 375 -22.25 -19.35 20.42
C ARG A 375 -20.96 -18.65 20.04
N LEU A 376 -20.21 -18.12 21.00
CA LEU A 376 -18.90 -17.51 20.77
C LEU A 376 -17.76 -18.55 20.74
N GLU A 377 -18.08 -19.86 20.80
CA GLU A 377 -17.12 -20.97 20.81
C GLU A 377 -16.06 -20.84 21.93
N LEU A 378 -16.46 -20.28 23.08
CA LEU A 378 -15.57 -20.02 24.23
C LEU A 378 -15.32 -21.26 25.09
N GLU A 379 -16.05 -22.35 24.86
CA GLU A 379 -15.81 -23.61 25.54
C GLU A 379 -14.45 -24.17 25.14
N LYS A 380 -13.54 -24.30 26.13
CA LYS A 380 -12.27 -25.01 25.97
C LYS A 380 -12.52 -26.45 25.53
N SER A 381 -12.54 -26.71 24.23
CA SER A 381 -12.40 -28.05 23.70
C SER A 381 -10.95 -28.50 23.90
N PRO A 382 -10.70 -29.66 24.54
CA PRO A 382 -9.35 -30.20 24.65
C PRO A 382 -8.88 -30.68 23.27
N ASP A 383 -7.80 -30.04 22.77
CA ASP A 383 -7.05 -30.35 21.54
C ASP A 383 -7.82 -30.34 20.19
N PRO A 384 -7.30 -29.65 19.15
CA PRO A 384 -7.88 -29.76 17.81
C PRO A 384 -7.51 -31.12 17.19
N ALA A 385 -8.52 -31.97 16.98
CA ALA A 385 -8.40 -33.11 16.06
C ALA A 385 -8.20 -32.62 14.61
N PRO A 386 -7.45 -33.36 13.76
CA PRO A 386 -6.92 -32.84 12.51
C PRO A 386 -7.99 -32.67 11.44
N GLU A 387 -7.91 -31.54 10.72
CA GLU A 387 -8.49 -31.22 9.41
C GLU A 387 -9.51 -32.22 8.85
N ALA A 388 -10.81 -31.93 9.03
CA ALA A 388 -11.83 -32.44 8.13
C ALA A 388 -11.67 -31.77 6.76
N ARG A 389 -11.09 -32.49 5.80
CA ARG A 389 -11.12 -32.14 4.37
C ARG A 389 -12.57 -31.90 3.92
N PRO A 390 -12.84 -30.89 3.08
CA PRO A 390 -14.17 -30.73 2.51
C PRO A 390 -14.46 -31.91 1.57
N VAL A 391 -15.44 -32.71 1.95
CA VAL A 391 -16.05 -33.75 1.12
C VAL A 391 -16.99 -33.07 0.12
N GLY A 392 -16.84 -33.43 -1.16
CA GLY A 392 -17.91 -33.30 -2.14
C GLY A 392 -17.84 -32.08 -3.06
N MET A 393 -16.93 -32.12 -4.03
CA MET A 393 -17.13 -31.47 -5.33
C MET A 393 -18.37 -32.11 -5.99
N SER A 394 -19.53 -31.48 -5.85
CA SER A 394 -20.70 -31.77 -6.67
C SER A 394 -20.45 -31.23 -8.07
N ALA A 395 -20.49 -32.14 -9.06
CA ALA A 395 -20.29 -31.91 -10.47
C ALA A 395 -21.17 -30.78 -11.05
N PRO A 396 -20.75 -30.12 -12.15
CA PRO A 396 -21.49 -28.98 -12.70
C PRO A 396 -22.81 -29.43 -13.34
N VAL A 397 -23.87 -28.72 -12.99
CA VAL A 397 -25.20 -28.81 -13.61
C VAL A 397 -25.08 -28.56 -15.11
N LYS A 398 -25.45 -29.56 -15.92
CA LYS A 398 -25.62 -29.43 -17.36
C LYS A 398 -26.70 -28.39 -17.65
N GLN A 399 -26.34 -27.37 -18.42
CA GLN A 399 -27.28 -26.46 -19.09
C GLN A 399 -28.28 -27.27 -19.93
N ALA A 400 -29.57 -27.10 -19.65
CA ALA A 400 -30.65 -27.56 -20.52
C ALA A 400 -30.92 -26.47 -21.57
N GLN A 401 -30.54 -26.74 -22.81
CA GLN A 401 -31.15 -26.16 -24.01
C GLN A 401 -31.91 -27.29 -24.71
N GLY A 402 -33.18 -27.06 -25.06
CA GLY A 402 -33.99 -28.01 -25.80
C GLY A 402 -35.46 -27.64 -25.84
N VAL A 403 -35.78 -26.69 -26.71
CA VAL A 403 -37.13 -26.37 -27.22
C VAL A 403 -37.71 -27.61 -27.91
N GLU A 404 -38.97 -27.97 -27.68
CA GLU A 404 -39.93 -28.42 -28.71
C GLU A 404 -41.34 -28.75 -28.15
N GLY A 405 -42.37 -28.19 -28.81
CA GLY A 405 -43.63 -28.90 -29.07
C GLY A 405 -44.80 -28.73 -28.09
N PHE A 406 -45.59 -27.66 -28.24
CA PHE A 406 -46.99 -27.63 -27.81
C PHE A 406 -47.89 -27.66 -29.06
N HIS A 407 -48.54 -28.80 -29.31
CA HIS A 407 -49.72 -28.94 -30.16
C HIS A 407 -50.68 -29.90 -29.48
N ALA A 408 -51.77 -29.35 -28.93
CA ALA A 408 -53.15 -29.85 -29.02
C ALA A 408 -54.07 -28.80 -28.40
#